data_AF-A0A9X3PQL1-F1
#
_entry.id   AF-A0A9X3PQL1-F1
#
_cell.length_a   1.000
_cell.length_b   1.000
_cell.length_c   1.000
_cell.angle_alpha   90.00
_cell.angle_beta   90.00
_cell.angle_gamma   90.00
#
_symmetry.space_group_name_H-M   'P 1'
#
loop_
_entity.id
_entity.type
_entity.pdbx_description
1 polymer ?
#
loop_
_entity_poly.entity_id
_entity_poly.type
_entity_poly.pdbx_seq_one_letter_code
_entity_poly.pdbx_strand_id
1 'polypeptide(L)'
;MLPRSPHSVRPCTACGRPLPATPGATVLACDACGTELHGRPATRRLVDPDWTALPPKATLRYADDTPEALVAPDAAVPFRIERATARRLLRDWARRRWFTSRAFRRIDESESFRGAYLPFWVWRARTHSRYQAARGDYQWAQGGGGRVRGIRWSSAAGVVDRTFKRVPVAATVRLEGAALADLLRDWSLDDAVPFTPEMLDGCWTQRYDLEPEVGLELAKARMAAKIERHVRARVGGDEQHVPSIETAYTELGYRLVLLPVWLVSYAHRGRRRMVAVHGESGRVVGERPVSGAKLLFATALTLAVASAILYFSLLSLSSAAPGRPGGRGSMYAMFMLYGSSIATRQLSCACIAQRVPTSPAGAATPH
;
A
#
# COMPACT_ATOMS: atom_id res chain seq x y z
N MET A 1 36.75 -19.15 1.32
CA MET A 1 36.17 -20.50 1.19
C MET A 1 35.71 -20.92 2.58
N LEU A 2 34.40 -20.91 2.81
CA LEU A 2 33.75 -21.35 4.07
C LEU A 2 32.98 -22.63 3.77
N PRO A 3 32.87 -23.57 4.73
CA PRO A 3 32.38 -24.92 4.48
C PRO A 3 30.90 -24.92 4.10
N ARG A 4 30.55 -25.66 3.04
CA ARG A 4 29.16 -25.94 2.66
C ARG A 4 28.51 -26.73 3.81
N SER A 5 27.39 -26.24 4.35
CA SER A 5 26.54 -27.04 5.24
C SER A 5 26.03 -28.27 4.46
N PRO A 6 25.85 -29.43 5.11
CA PRO A 6 25.48 -30.65 4.40
C PRO A 6 24.06 -30.49 3.86
N HIS A 7 23.93 -30.40 2.53
CA HIS A 7 22.67 -30.71 1.87
C HIS A 7 22.21 -32.08 2.37
N SER A 8 20.94 -32.22 2.73
CA SER A 8 20.36 -33.46 3.23
C SER A 8 20.57 -34.59 2.22
N VAL A 9 21.59 -35.40 2.45
CA VAL A 9 21.95 -36.51 1.57
C VAL A 9 20.89 -37.59 1.74
N ARG A 10 20.02 -37.74 0.74
CA ARG A 10 19.01 -38.81 0.74
C ARG A 10 19.67 -40.12 0.28
N PRO A 11 19.58 -41.21 1.07
CA PRO A 11 20.05 -42.52 0.62
C PRO A 11 19.10 -43.10 -0.43
N CYS A 12 19.66 -43.78 -1.43
CA CYS A 12 18.89 -44.56 -2.40
C CYS A 12 18.10 -45.66 -1.69
N THR A 13 16.81 -45.81 -2.01
CA THR A 13 15.93 -46.82 -1.40
C THR A 13 16.28 -48.25 -1.81
N ALA A 14 17.01 -48.45 -2.91
CA ALA A 14 17.42 -49.77 -3.39
C ALA A 14 18.80 -50.20 -2.87
N CYS A 15 19.79 -49.31 -2.86
CA CYS A 15 21.18 -49.67 -2.52
C CYS A 15 21.80 -48.89 -1.36
N GLY A 16 21.07 -47.94 -0.74
CA GLY A 16 21.54 -47.15 0.39
C GLY A 16 22.60 -46.08 0.05
N ARG A 17 23.07 -46.01 -1.20
CA ARG A 17 24.09 -45.05 -1.63
C ARG A 17 23.55 -43.62 -1.62
N PRO A 18 24.33 -42.61 -1.20
CA PRO A 18 23.91 -41.22 -1.21
C PRO A 18 23.61 -40.73 -2.64
N LEU A 19 22.44 -40.11 -2.84
CA LEU A 19 22.06 -39.53 -4.13
C LEU A 19 22.59 -38.09 -4.26
N PRO A 20 23.15 -37.70 -5.42
CA PRO A 20 23.54 -36.33 -5.68
C PRO A 20 22.29 -35.43 -5.71
N ALA A 21 22.19 -34.48 -4.79
CA ALA A 21 21.09 -33.52 -4.76
C ALA A 21 21.42 -32.32 -5.65
N THR A 22 20.91 -32.34 -6.88
CA THR A 22 20.94 -31.16 -7.76
C THR A 22 19.67 -30.33 -7.51
N PRO A 23 19.78 -29.04 -7.13
CA PRO A 23 18.61 -28.18 -6.98
C PRO A 23 17.76 -28.16 -8.25
N GLY A 24 16.47 -28.46 -8.14
CA GLY A 24 15.52 -28.44 -9.27
C GLY A 24 15.29 -29.79 -9.98
N ALA A 25 16.04 -30.85 -9.66
CA ALA A 25 15.82 -32.17 -10.27
C ALA A 25 14.52 -32.82 -9.76
N THR A 26 13.62 -33.18 -10.67
CA THR A 26 12.37 -33.93 -10.39
C THR A 26 12.58 -35.45 -10.35
N VAL A 27 13.70 -35.94 -10.87
CA VAL A 27 14.09 -37.36 -10.85
C VAL A 27 15.53 -37.43 -10.34
N LEU A 28 15.74 -38.21 -9.27
CA LEU A 28 17.06 -38.53 -8.76
C LEU A 28 17.41 -39.94 -9.24
N ALA A 29 18.27 -40.05 -10.25
CA ALA A 29 18.78 -41.33 -10.72
C ALA A 29 19.98 -41.76 -9.88
N CYS A 30 20.01 -43.02 -9.46
CA CYS A 30 21.19 -43.59 -8.81
C CYS A 30 22.18 -44.10 -9.86
N ASP A 31 23.35 -43.47 -9.94
CA ASP A 31 24.42 -43.87 -10.88
C ASP A 31 24.96 -45.29 -10.64
N ALA A 32 24.70 -45.87 -9.47
CA ALA A 32 25.21 -47.19 -9.08
C ALA A 32 24.26 -48.34 -9.42
N CYS A 33 22.96 -48.18 -9.19
CA CYS A 33 21.97 -49.25 -9.34
C CYS A 33 20.87 -48.93 -10.36
N GLY A 34 20.90 -47.76 -10.99
CA GLY A 34 19.92 -47.33 -11.99
C GLY A 34 18.53 -47.05 -11.44
N THR A 35 18.33 -47.09 -10.12
CA THR A 35 17.03 -46.78 -9.51
C THR A 35 16.73 -45.30 -9.64
N GLU A 36 15.62 -44.98 -10.30
CA GLU A 36 15.07 -43.65 -10.38
C GLU A 36 14.12 -43.40 -9.21
N LEU A 37 14.46 -42.43 -8.37
CA LEU A 37 13.55 -41.88 -7.37
C LEU A 37 12.86 -40.68 -7.97
N HIS A 38 11.62 -40.87 -8.39
CA HIS A 38 10.73 -39.76 -8.72
C HIS A 38 10.45 -38.99 -7.44
N GLY A 39 11.08 -37.83 -7.29
CA GLY A 39 10.70 -36.87 -6.28
C GLY A 39 9.25 -36.51 -6.55
N ARG A 40 8.37 -36.67 -5.55
CA ARG A 40 7.04 -36.07 -5.61
C ARG A 40 7.27 -34.61 -6.03
N PRO A 41 6.72 -34.12 -7.16
CA PRO A 41 6.79 -32.69 -7.44
C PRO A 41 6.32 -32.00 -6.18
N ALA A 42 6.99 -30.91 -5.77
CA ALA A 42 6.45 -30.05 -4.72
C ALA A 42 4.96 -29.90 -5.01
N THR A 43 4.12 -30.36 -4.09
CA THR A 43 2.78 -30.91 -4.36
C THR A 43 1.77 -29.92 -4.94
N ARG A 44 2.20 -28.69 -5.21
CA ARG A 44 1.54 -27.75 -6.09
C ARG A 44 2.58 -27.03 -6.95
N ARG A 45 2.34 -27.03 -8.26
CA ARG A 45 2.79 -25.94 -9.14
C ARG A 45 2.40 -24.62 -8.46
N LEU A 46 3.27 -23.61 -8.48
CA LEU A 46 2.86 -22.23 -8.20
C LEU A 46 1.74 -21.90 -9.20
N VAL A 47 0.49 -22.12 -8.82
CA VAL A 47 -0.65 -21.78 -9.65
C VAL A 47 -0.85 -20.30 -9.42
N ASP A 48 -0.26 -19.49 -10.29
CA ASP A 48 -0.67 -18.11 -10.42
C ASP A 48 -2.19 -18.12 -10.64
N PRO A 49 -2.94 -17.38 -9.83
CA PRO A 49 -4.36 -17.16 -10.07
C PRO A 49 -4.59 -16.73 -11.52
N ASP A 50 -5.77 -17.03 -12.07
CA ASP A 50 -6.20 -16.40 -13.31
C ASP A 50 -6.44 -14.89 -13.05
N TRP A 51 -5.33 -14.16 -13.11
CA TRP A 51 -5.26 -12.71 -13.04
C TRP A 51 -5.51 -12.08 -14.41
N THR A 52 -5.61 -12.86 -15.50
CA THR A 52 -5.94 -12.32 -16.83
C THR A 52 -7.35 -11.75 -16.90
N ALA A 53 -8.20 -12.07 -15.92
CA ALA A 53 -9.47 -11.37 -15.68
C ALA A 53 -9.33 -9.99 -15.01
N LEU A 54 -8.12 -9.52 -14.70
CA LEU A 54 -7.82 -8.17 -14.21
C LEU A 54 -7.04 -7.40 -15.29
N PRO A 55 -7.39 -6.14 -15.58
CA PRO A 55 -6.70 -5.39 -16.61
C PRO A 55 -5.23 -5.16 -16.19
N PRO A 56 -4.25 -5.51 -17.04
CA PRO A 56 -2.85 -5.20 -16.74
C PRO A 56 -2.66 -3.68 -16.71
N LYS A 57 -1.99 -3.19 -15.67
CA LYS A 57 -1.49 -1.81 -15.59
C LYS A 57 0.00 -1.85 -15.31
N ALA A 58 0.78 -1.86 -16.39
CA ALA A 58 2.06 -1.16 -16.55
C ALA A 58 2.95 -1.91 -17.55
N THR A 59 3.64 -1.14 -18.37
CA THR A 59 4.76 -1.54 -19.21
C THR A 59 5.99 -1.71 -18.32
N LEU A 60 6.00 -2.74 -17.46
CA LEU A 60 7.17 -3.13 -16.67
C LEU A 60 7.73 -4.42 -17.27
N ARG A 61 9.07 -4.56 -17.29
CA ARG A 61 9.69 -5.83 -17.72
C ARG A 61 9.22 -6.91 -16.77
N TYR A 62 8.51 -7.88 -17.33
CA TYR A 62 8.04 -9.06 -16.63
C TYR A 62 9.21 -10.02 -16.48
N ALA A 63 9.29 -10.74 -15.35
CA ALA A 63 10.23 -11.85 -15.23
C ALA A 63 9.91 -12.91 -16.30
N ASP A 64 10.93 -13.41 -17.00
CA ASP A 64 10.76 -14.48 -17.97
C ASP A 64 10.15 -15.73 -17.30
N ASP A 65 9.22 -16.40 -18.00
CA ASP A 65 8.45 -17.51 -17.45
C ASP A 65 9.27 -18.80 -17.24
N THR A 66 10.52 -18.83 -17.70
CA THR A 66 11.43 -19.97 -17.70
C THR A 66 11.81 -20.38 -16.26
N PRO A 67 11.49 -21.61 -15.81
CA PRO A 67 11.73 -22.06 -14.43
C PRO A 67 13.18 -21.98 -13.97
N GLU A 68 14.16 -22.17 -14.87
CA GLU A 68 15.59 -22.15 -14.54
C GLU A 68 16.10 -20.73 -14.24
N ALA A 69 15.37 -19.67 -14.60
CA ALA A 69 15.77 -18.28 -14.42
C ALA A 69 15.22 -17.64 -13.14
N LEU A 70 14.40 -18.36 -12.37
CA LEU A 70 13.70 -17.79 -11.22
C LEU A 70 14.50 -17.90 -9.93
N VAL A 71 14.56 -16.80 -9.21
CA VAL A 71 15.13 -16.73 -7.87
C VAL A 71 14.16 -17.39 -6.88
N ALA A 72 14.63 -18.42 -6.18
CA ALA A 72 13.87 -19.02 -5.08
C ALA A 72 13.76 -18.01 -3.91
N PRO A 73 12.63 -17.98 -3.17
CA PRO A 73 12.53 -17.14 -1.99
C PRO A 73 13.59 -17.48 -0.93
N ASP A 74 14.22 -16.46 -0.36
CA ASP A 74 15.18 -16.63 0.74
C ASP A 74 14.45 -16.88 2.07
N ALA A 75 13.31 -16.21 2.25
CA ALA A 75 12.57 -16.23 3.51
C ALA A 75 11.07 -16.06 3.29
N ALA A 76 10.29 -16.45 4.29
CA ALA A 76 8.87 -16.17 4.36
C ALA A 76 8.50 -15.74 5.79
N VAL A 77 7.54 -14.84 5.91
CA VAL A 77 6.97 -14.47 7.20
C VAL A 77 5.76 -15.38 7.46
N PRO A 78 5.68 -16.10 8.57
CA PRO A 78 4.54 -16.98 8.83
C PRO A 78 3.25 -16.18 9.11
N PHE A 79 2.10 -16.77 8.82
CA PHE A 79 0.82 -16.22 9.24
C PHE A 79 0.74 -16.16 10.77
N ARG A 80 0.56 -14.97 11.34
CA ARG A 80 0.23 -14.83 12.78
C ARG A 80 -1.27 -14.83 13.03
N ILE A 81 -2.05 -14.41 12.04
CA ILE A 81 -3.50 -14.35 12.12
C ILE A 81 -4.09 -15.52 11.37
N GLU A 82 -4.85 -16.32 12.10
CA GLU A 82 -5.64 -17.42 11.57
C GLU A 82 -6.76 -16.94 10.64
N ARG A 83 -7.14 -17.81 9.70
CA ARG A 83 -8.19 -17.56 8.71
C ARG A 83 -9.50 -17.05 9.32
N ALA A 84 -9.93 -17.64 10.45
CA ALA A 84 -11.17 -17.27 11.13
C ALA A 84 -11.13 -15.83 11.68
N THR A 85 -10.02 -15.44 12.28
CA THR A 85 -9.81 -14.07 12.78
C THR A 85 -9.74 -13.07 11.63
N ALA A 86 -9.03 -13.41 10.54
CA ALA A 86 -8.96 -12.54 9.37
C ALA A 86 -10.35 -12.34 8.72
N ARG A 87 -11.20 -13.38 8.67
CA ARG A 87 -12.60 -13.25 8.23
C ARG A 87 -13.41 -12.30 9.10
N ARG A 88 -13.27 -12.39 10.43
CA ARG A 88 -13.96 -11.49 11.37
C ARG A 88 -13.53 -10.04 11.14
N LEU A 89 -12.23 -9.78 11.03
CA LEU A 89 -11.70 -8.43 10.77
C LEU A 89 -12.22 -7.86 9.44
N LEU A 90 -12.25 -8.68 8.39
CA LEU A 90 -12.81 -8.31 7.10
C LEU A 90 -14.30 -7.96 7.20
N ARG A 91 -15.09 -8.79 7.91
CA ARG A 91 -16.52 -8.58 8.16
C ARG A 91 -16.76 -7.25 8.89
N ASP A 92 -16.03 -6.99 9.96
CA ASP A 92 -16.15 -5.76 10.75
C ASP A 92 -15.78 -4.54 9.92
N TRP A 93 -14.69 -4.63 9.17
CA TRP A 93 -14.26 -3.59 8.25
C TRP A 93 -15.32 -3.31 7.19
N ALA A 94 -15.94 -4.34 6.61
CA ALA A 94 -17.00 -4.20 5.60
C ALA A 94 -18.29 -3.56 6.17
N ARG A 95 -18.59 -3.77 7.46
CA ARG A 95 -19.80 -3.26 8.13
C ARG A 95 -19.66 -1.81 8.62
N ARG A 96 -18.45 -1.33 8.93
CA ARG A 96 -18.20 0.00 9.53
C ARG A 96 -18.65 1.21 8.69
N ARG A 97 -18.99 1.09 7.40
CA ARG A 97 -19.52 2.22 6.59
C ARG A 97 -20.99 2.03 6.19
N TRP A 98 -21.78 3.09 6.40
CA TRP A 98 -23.20 3.14 6.05
C TRP A 98 -23.46 2.96 4.54
N PHE A 99 -22.62 3.58 3.71
CA PHE A 99 -22.81 3.66 2.26
C PHE A 99 -22.38 2.42 1.47
N THR A 100 -21.97 1.35 2.13
CA THR A 100 -21.52 0.13 1.44
C THR A 100 -22.72 -0.72 0.98
N SER A 101 -22.59 -1.40 -0.18
CA SER A 101 -23.64 -2.25 -0.73
C SER A 101 -23.92 -3.47 0.17
N ARG A 102 -25.15 -4.01 0.15
CA ARG A 102 -25.49 -5.21 0.92
C ARG A 102 -24.66 -6.43 0.49
N ALA A 103 -24.41 -6.58 -0.81
CA ALA A 103 -23.59 -7.67 -1.36
C ALA A 103 -22.16 -7.64 -0.80
N PHE A 104 -21.55 -6.45 -0.65
CA PHE A 104 -20.21 -6.33 -0.08
C PHE A 104 -20.17 -6.60 1.43
N ARG A 105 -21.28 -6.43 2.16
CA ARG A 105 -21.34 -6.74 3.60
C ARG A 105 -21.27 -8.23 3.91
N ARG A 106 -21.39 -9.12 2.90
CA ARG A 106 -21.22 -10.57 3.00
C ARG A 106 -19.93 -11.07 2.33
N ILE A 107 -18.96 -10.18 2.10
CA ILE A 107 -17.71 -10.52 1.41
C ILE A 107 -16.89 -11.58 2.17
N ASP A 108 -17.05 -11.68 3.48
CA ASP A 108 -16.37 -12.65 4.33
C ASP A 108 -16.90 -14.09 4.18
N GLU A 109 -18.14 -14.24 3.68
CA GLU A 109 -18.75 -15.53 3.34
C GLU A 109 -18.28 -16.05 1.98
N SER A 110 -17.48 -15.27 1.23
CA SER A 110 -17.00 -15.66 -0.09
C SER A 110 -16.03 -16.84 -0.03
N GLU A 111 -16.22 -17.81 -0.92
CA GLU A 111 -15.29 -18.91 -1.17
C GLU A 111 -13.93 -18.44 -1.74
N SER A 112 -13.88 -17.20 -2.24
CA SER A 112 -12.64 -16.58 -2.72
C SER A 112 -11.72 -16.11 -1.59
N PHE A 113 -12.18 -16.12 -0.33
CA PHE A 113 -11.37 -15.75 0.82
C PHE A 113 -10.28 -16.81 1.09
N ARG A 114 -9.02 -16.51 0.77
CA ARG A 114 -7.89 -17.46 0.84
C ARG A 114 -6.63 -16.80 1.39
N GLY A 115 -5.78 -17.61 2.02
CA GLY A 115 -4.45 -17.19 2.40
C GLY A 115 -3.56 -17.18 1.16
N ALA A 116 -2.72 -16.17 1.03
CA ALA A 116 -1.76 -16.04 -0.05
C ALA A 116 -0.41 -15.52 0.46
N TYR A 117 0.67 -15.90 -0.21
CA TYR A 117 1.98 -15.30 -0.07
C TYR A 117 2.26 -14.38 -1.25
N LEU A 118 2.63 -13.14 -0.93
CA LEU A 118 3.02 -12.14 -1.91
C LEU A 118 4.53 -12.00 -1.93
N PRO A 119 5.16 -11.93 -3.13
CA PRO A 119 6.59 -11.79 -3.25
C PRO A 119 7.05 -10.34 -3.05
N PHE A 120 8.12 -10.18 -2.27
CA PHE A 120 8.74 -8.89 -1.97
C PHE A 120 10.25 -8.91 -2.17
N TRP A 121 10.76 -7.90 -2.87
CA TRP A 121 12.18 -7.57 -2.82
C TRP A 121 12.45 -6.75 -1.57
N VAL A 122 13.24 -7.29 -0.65
CA VAL A 122 13.64 -6.60 0.58
C VAL A 122 15.05 -6.09 0.42
N TRP A 123 15.16 -4.78 0.27
CA TRP A 123 16.45 -4.11 0.05
C TRP A 123 17.11 -3.70 1.36
N ARG A 124 18.43 -3.82 1.37
CA ARG A 124 19.31 -3.23 2.37
C ARG A 124 20.34 -2.32 1.70
N ALA A 125 20.67 -1.22 2.35
CA ALA A 125 21.70 -0.30 1.88
C ALA A 125 22.21 0.58 3.04
N ARG A 126 23.45 1.02 2.95
CA ARG A 126 23.93 2.19 3.68
C ARG A 126 23.98 3.39 2.74
N THR A 127 23.51 4.52 3.20
CA THR A 127 23.46 5.76 2.43
C THR A 127 24.30 6.82 3.09
N HIS A 128 25.12 7.51 2.28
CA HIS A 128 25.82 8.72 2.65
C HIS A 128 25.24 9.87 1.83
N SER A 129 24.50 10.77 2.47
CA SER A 129 23.75 11.82 1.79
C SER A 129 24.27 13.20 2.16
N ARG A 130 24.73 13.97 1.18
CA ARG A 130 25.12 15.39 1.35
C ARG A 130 23.96 16.26 0.89
N TYR A 131 23.67 17.31 1.65
CA TYR A 131 22.59 18.23 1.31
C TYR A 131 23.03 19.69 1.43
N GLN A 132 22.42 20.51 0.58
CA GLN A 132 22.41 21.96 0.68
C GLN A 132 20.96 22.41 0.82
N ALA A 133 20.73 23.39 1.66
CA ALA A 133 19.40 23.88 2.01
C ALA A 133 19.44 25.34 2.45
N ALA A 134 18.27 25.96 2.49
CA ALA A 134 18.04 27.24 3.13
C ALA A 134 16.95 27.08 4.20
N ARG A 135 17.22 27.62 5.39
CA ARG A 135 16.31 27.68 6.52
C ARG A 135 15.70 29.08 6.56
N GLY A 136 14.38 29.16 6.55
CA GLY A 136 13.62 30.39 6.73
C GLY A 136 13.03 30.44 8.13
N ASP A 137 13.38 31.46 8.91
CA ASP A 137 12.76 31.73 10.21
C ASP A 137 11.86 32.97 10.11
N TYR A 138 10.65 32.90 10.65
CA TYR A 138 9.71 34.00 10.66
C TYR A 138 10.19 35.10 11.60
N GLN A 139 10.20 36.32 11.08
CA GLN A 139 10.52 37.52 11.84
C GLN A 139 9.39 38.52 11.71
N TRP A 140 9.09 39.21 12.80
CA TRP A 140 8.08 40.25 12.85
C TRP A 140 8.79 41.59 13.01
N ALA A 141 8.59 42.49 12.04
CA ALA A 141 9.07 43.86 12.10
C ALA A 141 7.89 44.81 12.29
N GLN A 142 8.09 45.86 13.08
CA GLN A 142 7.11 46.95 13.22
C GLN A 142 7.37 47.95 12.10
N GLY A 143 6.34 48.23 11.28
CA GLY A 143 6.44 49.19 10.19
C GLY A 143 5.10 49.86 9.92
N GLY A 144 5.09 51.19 9.89
CA GLY A 144 3.95 52.00 9.42
C GLY A 144 2.59 51.67 10.06
N GLY A 145 2.53 51.48 11.38
CA GLY A 145 1.27 51.25 12.11
C GLY A 145 0.82 49.79 12.24
N GLY A 146 1.62 48.81 11.83
CA GLY A 146 1.32 47.39 12.02
C GLY A 146 2.54 46.46 12.08
N ARG A 147 2.30 45.17 12.40
CA ARG A 147 3.31 44.11 12.35
C ARG A 147 3.35 43.49 10.96
N VAL A 148 4.50 43.54 10.29
CA VAL A 148 4.75 42.87 9.01
C VAL A 148 5.55 41.59 9.27
N ARG A 149 5.12 40.48 8.66
CA ARG A 149 5.85 39.20 8.70
C ARG A 149 6.87 39.13 7.57
N GLY A 150 8.16 39.05 7.92
CA GLY A 150 9.25 38.74 7.01
C GLY A 150 9.81 37.33 7.26
N ILE A 151 10.61 36.83 6.31
CA ILE A 151 11.32 35.56 6.43
C ILE A 151 12.81 35.85 6.35
N ARG A 152 13.56 35.44 7.38
CA ARG A 152 15.02 35.51 7.35
C ARG A 152 15.58 34.19 6.88
N TRP A 153 16.21 34.20 5.71
CA TRP A 153 16.88 33.03 5.16
C TRP A 153 18.31 32.92 5.70
N SER A 154 18.69 31.71 6.08
CA SER A 154 20.06 31.32 6.42
C SER A 154 20.45 30.04 5.66
N SER A 155 21.72 29.93 5.28
CA SER A 155 22.21 28.73 4.62
C SER A 155 22.30 27.57 5.62
N ALA A 156 21.93 26.38 5.17
CA ALA A 156 22.06 25.15 5.93
C ALA A 156 22.66 24.08 5.00
N ALA A 157 23.71 23.41 5.45
CA ALA A 157 24.30 22.31 4.71
C ALA A 157 24.75 21.23 5.69
N GLY A 158 24.89 20.02 5.20
CA GLY A 158 25.36 18.94 6.05
C GLY A 158 25.35 17.58 5.39
N VAL A 159 25.61 16.59 6.23
CA VAL A 159 25.65 15.18 5.86
C VAL A 159 24.67 14.40 6.73
N VAL A 160 23.96 13.48 6.11
CA VAL A 160 23.09 12.50 6.75
C VAL A 160 23.50 11.12 6.30
N ASP A 161 24.07 10.36 7.24
CA ASP A 161 24.28 8.93 7.07
C ASP A 161 23.08 8.16 7.59
N ARG A 162 22.67 7.13 6.84
CA ARG A 162 21.56 6.27 7.26
C ARG A 162 21.77 4.85 6.80
N THR A 163 21.47 3.90 7.69
CA THR A 163 21.41 2.49 7.34
C THR A 163 19.97 2.05 7.18
N PHE A 164 19.65 1.52 6.01
CA PHE A 164 18.39 0.89 5.69
C PHE A 164 18.57 -0.62 5.77
N LYS A 165 18.08 -1.22 6.87
CA LYS A 165 18.19 -2.67 7.07
C LYS A 165 17.21 -3.44 6.17
N ARG A 166 16.00 -2.90 6.00
CA ARG A 166 14.87 -3.55 5.34
C ARG A 166 13.98 -2.51 4.67
N VAL A 167 13.97 -2.50 3.35
CA VAL A 167 13.05 -1.69 2.53
C VAL A 167 12.30 -2.64 1.62
N PRO A 168 11.08 -3.08 2.02
CA PRO A 168 10.29 -3.97 1.18
C PRO A 168 9.78 -3.20 -0.02
N VAL A 169 9.85 -3.82 -1.19
CA VAL A 169 9.23 -3.39 -2.45
C VAL A 169 8.49 -4.60 -2.98
N ALA A 170 7.21 -4.41 -3.34
CA ALA A 170 6.45 -5.51 -3.91
C ALA A 170 7.11 -5.96 -5.21
N ALA A 171 7.28 -7.27 -5.35
CA ALA A 171 7.78 -7.86 -6.57
C ALA A 171 6.61 -8.18 -7.53
N THR A 172 5.47 -7.51 -7.36
CA THR A 172 4.27 -7.68 -8.17
C THR A 172 3.50 -6.40 -8.48
N VAL A 173 2.95 -6.34 -9.69
CA VAL A 173 2.05 -5.29 -10.20
C VAL A 173 0.58 -5.73 -10.27
N ARG A 174 0.28 -7.00 -9.98
CA ARG A 174 -1.10 -7.53 -10.08
C ARG A 174 -2.04 -7.04 -8.96
N LEU A 175 -1.47 -6.36 -7.95
CA LEU A 175 -2.21 -5.72 -6.87
C LEU A 175 -2.30 -4.21 -7.13
N GLU A 176 -3.51 -3.64 -7.07
CA GLU A 176 -3.72 -2.21 -7.31
C GLU A 176 -2.88 -1.33 -6.35
N GLY A 177 -2.16 -0.34 -6.91
CA GLY A 177 -1.06 0.37 -6.24
C GLY A 177 -1.39 1.09 -4.94
N ALA A 178 -2.63 1.56 -4.73
CA ALA A 178 -3.03 2.17 -3.46
C ALA A 178 -3.21 1.13 -2.34
N ALA A 179 -3.86 0.00 -2.66
CA ALA A 179 -4.03 -1.09 -1.71
C ALA A 179 -2.70 -1.77 -1.38
N LEU A 180 -1.83 -1.91 -2.39
CA LEU A 180 -0.47 -2.39 -2.20
C LEU A 180 0.30 -1.43 -1.29
N ALA A 181 0.48 -0.16 -1.67
CA ALA A 181 1.22 0.81 -0.86
C ALA A 181 0.75 0.90 0.59
N ASP A 182 -0.55 0.77 0.82
CA ASP A 182 -1.12 0.70 2.15
C ASP A 182 -0.71 -0.57 2.89
N LEU A 183 -0.80 -1.76 2.28
CA LEU A 183 -0.29 -3.00 2.87
C LEU A 183 1.21 -2.89 3.22
N LEU A 184 2.00 -2.17 2.41
CA LEU A 184 3.46 -2.05 2.58
C LEU A 184 3.90 -1.18 3.74
N ARG A 185 2.97 -0.46 4.37
CA ARG A 185 3.32 0.58 5.32
C ARG A 185 4.04 0.04 6.56
N ASP A 186 3.74 -1.20 6.99
CA ASP A 186 4.12 -1.71 8.32
C ASP A 186 4.38 -3.24 8.37
N TRP A 187 5.20 -3.79 7.47
CA TRP A 187 5.64 -5.19 7.61
C TRP A 187 6.79 -5.31 8.59
N SER A 188 6.59 -6.12 9.64
CA SER A 188 7.70 -6.60 10.46
C SER A 188 8.39 -7.72 9.69
N LEU A 189 9.68 -7.57 9.40
CA LEU A 189 10.49 -8.66 8.84
C LEU A 189 11.41 -9.25 9.91
N ASP A 190 11.13 -8.98 11.19
CA ASP A 190 11.85 -9.57 12.32
C ASP A 190 11.56 -11.06 12.47
N ASP A 191 10.34 -11.47 12.07
CA ASP A 191 9.85 -12.84 12.18
C ASP A 191 9.99 -13.65 10.89
N ALA A 192 10.75 -13.13 9.92
CA ALA A 192 11.01 -13.85 8.68
C ALA A 192 11.87 -15.08 8.97
N VAL A 193 11.37 -16.26 8.59
CA VAL A 193 12.07 -17.53 8.72
C VAL A 193 12.61 -17.97 7.35
N PRO A 194 13.68 -18.80 7.30
CA PRO A 194 14.13 -19.39 6.04
C PRO A 194 12.97 -20.06 5.30
N PHE A 195 12.86 -19.81 4.00
CA PHE A 195 11.77 -20.34 3.21
C PHE A 195 11.86 -21.87 3.14
N THR A 196 10.73 -22.54 3.38
CA THR A 196 10.57 -23.96 3.06
C THR A 196 9.31 -24.15 2.21
N PRO A 197 9.28 -25.08 1.25
CA PRO A 197 8.13 -25.29 0.37
C PRO A 197 6.82 -25.59 1.11
N GLU A 198 6.90 -26.25 2.28
CA GLU A 198 5.75 -26.62 3.12
C GLU A 198 4.99 -25.39 3.62
N MET A 199 5.64 -24.23 3.74
CA MET A 199 4.98 -22.99 4.14
C MET A 199 3.91 -22.54 3.15
N LEU A 200 3.98 -23.01 1.90
CA LEU A 200 3.02 -22.70 0.85
C LEU A 200 1.79 -23.61 0.89
N ASP A 201 1.79 -24.64 1.74
CA ASP A 201 0.67 -25.58 1.82
C ASP A 201 -0.63 -24.89 2.23
N GLY A 202 -1.69 -25.14 1.45
CA GLY A 202 -2.98 -24.51 1.65
C GLY A 202 -3.03 -23.00 1.32
N CYS A 203 -1.89 -22.38 1.01
CA CYS A 203 -1.79 -20.97 0.64
C CYS A 203 -1.64 -20.83 -0.88
N TRP A 204 -2.14 -19.72 -1.38
CA TRP A 204 -1.86 -19.27 -2.74
C TRP A 204 -0.51 -18.58 -2.72
N THR A 205 0.23 -18.62 -3.81
CA THR A 205 1.49 -17.88 -3.86
C THR A 205 1.70 -17.42 -5.26
N GLN A 206 2.04 -16.15 -5.36
CA GLN A 206 2.26 -15.51 -6.63
C GLN A 206 3.75 -15.51 -6.94
N ARG A 207 4.10 -15.83 -8.18
CA ARG A 207 5.45 -15.58 -8.70
C ARG A 207 5.71 -14.08 -8.80
N TYR A 208 6.94 -13.65 -8.56
CA TYR A 208 7.29 -12.26 -8.81
C TYR A 208 7.20 -11.96 -10.32
N ASP A 209 6.62 -10.82 -10.64
CA ASP A 209 6.49 -10.28 -11.99
C ASP A 209 7.37 -9.05 -12.20
N LEU A 210 8.03 -8.56 -11.14
CA LEU A 210 9.01 -7.48 -11.23
C LEU A 210 10.42 -7.98 -10.97
N GLU A 211 11.32 -7.66 -11.90
CA GLU A 211 12.75 -7.89 -11.73
C GLU A 211 13.35 -7.05 -10.59
N PRO A 212 14.40 -7.54 -9.92
CA PRO A 212 15.11 -6.80 -8.87
C PRO A 212 15.54 -5.40 -9.29
N GLU A 213 15.99 -5.20 -10.52
CA GLU A 213 16.51 -3.92 -11.03
C GLU A 213 15.44 -2.83 -10.99
N VAL A 214 14.20 -3.17 -11.35
CA VAL A 214 13.05 -2.29 -11.23
C VAL A 214 12.70 -2.05 -9.77
N GLY A 215 12.75 -3.11 -8.96
CA GLY A 215 12.55 -3.03 -7.52
C GLY A 215 13.54 -2.10 -6.81
N LEU A 216 14.79 -2.05 -7.29
CA LEU A 216 15.86 -1.20 -6.75
C LEU A 216 15.53 0.29 -6.91
N GLU A 217 15.06 0.72 -8.09
CA GLU A 217 14.73 2.12 -8.32
C GLU A 217 13.57 2.58 -7.42
N LEU A 218 12.56 1.72 -7.24
CA LEU A 218 11.48 1.96 -6.27
C LEU A 218 12.00 2.01 -4.83
N ALA A 219 12.97 1.15 -4.47
CA ALA A 219 13.57 1.15 -3.15
C ALA A 219 14.37 2.43 -2.89
N LYS A 220 15.18 2.88 -3.86
CA LYS A 220 15.92 4.16 -3.80
C LYS A 220 14.97 5.34 -3.64
N ALA A 221 13.86 5.39 -4.38
CA ALA A 221 12.85 6.44 -4.21
C ALA A 221 12.26 6.48 -2.78
N ARG A 222 11.98 5.31 -2.19
CA ARG A 222 11.52 5.22 -0.78
C ARG A 222 12.59 5.63 0.22
N MET A 223 13.84 5.25 0.00
CA MET A 223 14.98 5.65 0.83
C MET A 223 15.20 7.16 0.75
N ALA A 224 15.19 7.72 -0.46
CA ALA A 224 15.32 9.15 -0.73
C ALA A 224 14.24 9.96 0.00
N ALA A 225 12.97 9.56 -0.08
CA ALA A 225 11.88 10.24 0.65
C ALA A 225 12.09 10.19 2.18
N LYS A 226 12.66 9.10 2.73
CA LYS A 226 13.00 8.99 4.16
C LYS A 226 14.21 9.85 4.53
N ILE A 227 15.20 9.97 3.66
CA ILE A 227 16.38 10.84 3.83
C ILE A 227 15.95 12.30 3.80
N GLU A 228 15.15 12.68 2.81
CA GLU A 228 14.63 14.04 2.64
C GLU A 228 13.85 14.51 3.86
N ARG A 229 12.99 13.66 4.45
CA ARG A 229 12.31 13.98 5.72
C ARG A 229 13.29 14.17 6.88
N HIS A 230 14.38 13.39 6.95
CA HIS A 230 15.40 13.54 7.98
C HIS A 230 16.20 14.84 7.78
N VAL A 231 16.55 15.17 6.54
CA VAL A 231 17.21 16.44 6.18
C VAL A 231 16.33 17.62 6.58
N ARG A 232 15.05 17.64 6.18
CA ARG A 232 14.09 18.69 6.56
C ARG A 232 13.96 18.85 8.08
N ALA A 233 13.92 17.74 8.81
CA ALA A 233 13.88 17.77 10.26
C ALA A 233 15.17 18.37 10.87
N ARG A 234 16.34 18.11 10.27
CA ARG A 234 17.62 18.72 10.69
C ARG A 234 17.72 20.21 10.34
N VAL A 235 17.26 20.62 9.16
CA VAL A 235 17.27 22.03 8.73
C VAL A 235 16.41 22.88 9.68
N GLY A 236 15.23 22.39 10.04
CA GLY A 236 14.30 23.10 10.93
C GLY A 236 13.81 24.43 10.33
N GLY A 237 13.42 25.38 11.18
CA GLY A 237 12.83 26.65 10.73
C GLY A 237 11.36 26.53 10.34
N ASP A 238 10.74 27.68 10.10
CA ASP A 238 9.33 27.81 9.73
C ASP A 238 9.10 27.50 8.24
N GLU A 239 10.07 27.90 7.39
CA GLU A 239 10.11 27.58 5.97
C GLU A 239 11.45 26.95 5.59
N GLN A 240 11.44 26.14 4.53
CA GLN A 240 12.61 25.39 4.12
C GLN A 240 12.67 25.28 2.60
N HIS A 241 13.86 25.44 2.06
CA HIS A 241 14.17 25.12 0.67
C HIS A 241 15.32 24.13 0.63
N VAL A 242 15.10 22.93 0.09
CA VAL A 242 16.11 21.87 -0.02
C VAL A 242 16.27 21.53 -1.50
N PRO A 243 17.09 22.28 -2.25
CA PRO A 243 17.19 22.16 -3.71
C PRO A 243 17.75 20.80 -4.17
N SER A 244 18.69 20.22 -3.42
CA SER A 244 19.29 18.94 -3.77
C SER A 244 19.79 18.15 -2.56
N ILE A 245 19.72 16.82 -2.70
CA ILE A 245 20.32 15.86 -1.78
C ILE A 245 21.04 14.82 -2.63
N GLU A 246 22.36 14.82 -2.60
CA GLU A 246 23.18 13.84 -3.30
C GLU A 246 23.40 12.64 -2.39
N THR A 247 23.01 11.44 -2.85
CA THR A 247 23.08 10.23 -2.04
C THR A 247 23.92 9.16 -2.71
N ALA A 248 24.99 8.75 -2.03
CA ALA A 248 25.77 7.57 -2.39
C ALA A 248 25.22 6.34 -1.66
N TYR A 249 25.09 5.23 -2.38
CA TYR A 249 24.60 3.95 -1.84
C TYR A 249 25.75 2.95 -1.77
N THR A 250 25.92 2.32 -0.62
CA THR A 250 26.93 1.28 -0.36
C THR A 250 26.28 0.07 0.33
N GLU A 251 26.95 -1.08 0.31
CA GLU A 251 26.43 -2.35 0.85
C GLU A 251 25.02 -2.70 0.33
N LEU A 252 24.75 -2.37 -0.94
CA LEU A 252 23.47 -2.64 -1.57
C LEU A 252 23.26 -4.16 -1.70
N GLY A 253 22.11 -4.63 -1.25
CA GLY A 253 21.72 -6.02 -1.44
C GLY A 253 20.21 -6.18 -1.34
N TYR A 254 19.72 -7.30 -1.85
CA TYR A 254 18.31 -7.65 -1.80
C TYR A 254 18.14 -9.13 -1.43
N ARG A 255 16.92 -9.46 -1.03
CA ARG A 255 16.43 -10.83 -0.81
C ARG A 255 14.99 -10.92 -1.28
N LEU A 256 14.58 -12.09 -1.76
CA LEU A 256 13.19 -12.37 -2.05
C LEU A 256 12.52 -12.90 -0.78
N VAL A 257 11.51 -12.18 -0.29
CA VAL A 257 10.76 -12.54 0.92
C VAL A 257 9.28 -12.68 0.60
N LEU A 258 8.66 -13.77 1.06
CA LEU A 258 7.23 -13.97 0.94
C LEU A 258 6.48 -13.43 2.15
N LEU A 259 5.48 -12.58 1.91
CA LEU A 259 4.67 -11.97 2.97
C LEU A 259 3.23 -12.52 2.99
N PRO A 260 2.72 -12.92 4.17
CA PRO A 260 1.45 -13.63 4.30
C PRO A 260 0.26 -12.67 4.27
N VAL A 261 -0.69 -12.85 3.37
CA VAL A 261 -1.88 -12.02 3.27
C VAL A 261 -3.13 -12.88 3.14
N TRP A 262 -4.27 -12.39 3.62
CA TRP A 262 -5.56 -12.97 3.29
C TRP A 262 -6.21 -12.15 2.19
N LEU A 263 -6.54 -12.76 1.06
CA LEU A 263 -7.14 -12.09 -0.08
C LEU A 263 -8.58 -12.54 -0.26
N VAL A 264 -9.42 -11.60 -0.69
CA VAL A 264 -10.76 -11.87 -1.19
C VAL A 264 -11.00 -11.05 -2.43
N SER A 265 -11.52 -11.69 -3.47
CA SER A 265 -11.94 -11.04 -4.69
C SER A 265 -13.46 -10.94 -4.73
N TYR A 266 -13.97 -9.81 -5.22
CA TYR A 266 -15.40 -9.58 -5.40
C TYR A 266 -15.66 -8.81 -6.69
N ALA A 267 -16.80 -9.08 -7.31
CA ALA A 267 -17.24 -8.35 -8.50
C ALA A 267 -18.06 -7.12 -8.09
N HIS A 268 -17.75 -5.97 -8.69
CA HIS A 268 -18.54 -4.75 -8.54
C HIS A 268 -18.57 -3.95 -9.84
N ARG A 269 -19.78 -3.69 -10.36
CA ARG A 269 -19.99 -2.92 -11.61
C ARG A 269 -19.15 -3.45 -12.79
N GLY A 270 -19.17 -4.76 -12.99
CA GLY A 270 -18.42 -5.42 -14.09
C GLY A 270 -16.91 -5.47 -13.92
N ARG A 271 -16.35 -4.97 -12.81
CA ARG A 271 -14.91 -5.07 -12.50
C ARG A 271 -14.69 -5.93 -11.26
N ARG A 272 -13.70 -6.81 -11.33
CA ARG A 272 -13.20 -7.54 -10.15
C ARG A 272 -12.34 -6.58 -9.32
N ARG A 273 -12.57 -6.57 -8.02
CA ARG A 273 -11.82 -5.80 -7.03
C ARG A 273 -11.37 -6.73 -5.93
N MET A 274 -10.36 -6.30 -5.19
CA MET A 274 -9.74 -7.11 -4.16
C MET A 274 -9.67 -6.36 -2.85
N VAL A 275 -9.85 -7.11 -1.77
CA VAL A 275 -9.56 -6.67 -0.41
C VAL A 275 -8.53 -7.62 0.16
N ALA A 276 -7.55 -7.06 0.85
CA ALA A 276 -6.48 -7.77 1.50
C ALA A 276 -6.54 -7.54 3.01
N VAL A 277 -6.24 -8.58 3.78
CA VAL A 277 -6.00 -8.49 5.22
C VAL A 277 -4.55 -8.87 5.46
N HIS A 278 -3.81 -8.02 6.15
CA HIS A 278 -2.43 -8.26 6.51
C HIS A 278 -2.34 -9.50 7.43
N GLY A 279 -1.52 -10.50 7.08
CA GLY A 279 -1.45 -11.79 7.79
C GLY A 279 -0.82 -11.72 9.19
N GLU A 280 -0.08 -10.66 9.50
CA GLU A 280 0.43 -10.41 10.86
C GLU A 280 -0.43 -9.45 11.69
N SER A 281 -0.68 -8.24 11.20
CA SER A 281 -1.37 -7.18 11.97
C SER A 281 -2.89 -7.22 11.86
N GLY A 282 -3.45 -7.89 10.84
CA GLY A 282 -4.90 -7.98 10.64
C GLY A 282 -5.50 -6.72 10.04
N ARG A 283 -4.67 -5.75 9.68
CA ARG A 283 -5.09 -4.53 9.02
C ARG A 283 -5.71 -4.86 7.66
N VAL A 284 -6.94 -4.39 7.46
CA VAL A 284 -7.71 -4.62 6.23
C VAL A 284 -7.56 -3.44 5.29
N VAL A 285 -7.15 -3.72 4.06
CA VAL A 285 -6.87 -2.74 3.01
C VAL A 285 -7.64 -3.13 1.74
N GLY A 286 -8.23 -2.15 1.07
CA GLY A 286 -8.95 -2.36 -0.18
C GLY A 286 -9.98 -1.28 -0.42
N GLU A 287 -10.49 -1.20 -1.65
CA GLU A 287 -11.54 -0.24 -1.99
C GLU A 287 -12.90 -0.74 -1.50
N ARG A 288 -13.70 0.15 -0.91
CA ARG A 288 -15.08 -0.15 -0.53
C ARG A 288 -16.03 0.43 -1.58
N PRO A 289 -16.91 -0.36 -2.21
CA PRO A 289 -17.86 0.16 -3.17
C PRO A 289 -18.91 1.04 -2.47
N VAL A 290 -19.11 2.25 -3.00
CA VAL A 290 -20.17 3.15 -2.55
C VAL A 290 -21.47 2.79 -3.28
N SER A 291 -22.55 2.64 -2.53
CA SER A 291 -23.89 2.43 -3.09
C SER A 291 -24.41 3.75 -3.66
N GLY A 292 -24.52 3.83 -4.99
CA GLY A 292 -25.04 5.02 -5.68
C GLY A 292 -26.43 5.43 -5.19
N ALA A 293 -27.33 4.47 -4.97
CA ALA A 293 -28.67 4.76 -4.44
C ALA A 293 -28.65 5.41 -3.04
N LYS A 294 -27.75 4.95 -2.15
CA LYS A 294 -27.61 5.57 -0.82
C LYS A 294 -26.97 6.95 -0.88
N LEU A 295 -26.06 7.16 -1.82
CA LEU A 295 -25.48 8.48 -2.05
C LEU A 295 -26.54 9.45 -2.59
N LEU A 296 -27.31 9.04 -3.59
CA LEU A 296 -28.42 9.81 -4.16
C LEU A 296 -29.48 10.17 -3.11
N PHE A 297 -29.85 9.21 -2.26
CA PHE A 297 -30.79 9.47 -1.17
C PHE A 297 -30.24 10.47 -0.16
N ALA A 298 -28.96 10.35 0.22
CA ALA A 298 -28.32 11.29 1.13
C ALA A 298 -28.21 12.70 0.52
N THR A 299 -27.86 12.83 -0.77
CA THR A 299 -27.84 14.13 -1.44
C THR A 299 -29.24 14.72 -1.61
N ALA A 300 -30.24 13.92 -1.99
CA ALA A 300 -31.62 14.37 -2.10
C ALA A 300 -32.19 14.85 -0.75
N LEU A 301 -31.93 14.11 0.33
CA LEU A 301 -32.34 14.51 1.68
C LEU A 301 -31.65 15.81 2.13
N THR A 302 -30.36 15.97 1.83
CA THR A 302 -29.61 17.19 2.16
C THR A 302 -30.17 18.39 1.40
N LEU A 303 -30.48 18.23 0.10
CA LEU A 303 -31.12 19.26 -0.71
C LEU A 303 -32.51 19.61 -0.17
N ALA A 304 -33.34 18.61 0.16
CA ALA A 304 -34.67 18.84 0.71
C ALA A 304 -34.64 19.63 2.02
N VAL A 305 -33.72 19.30 2.93
CA VAL A 305 -33.53 20.04 4.19
C VAL A 305 -33.05 21.47 3.93
N ALA A 306 -32.08 21.66 3.03
CA ALA A 306 -31.59 22.99 2.67
C ALA A 306 -32.70 23.86 2.03
N SER A 307 -33.50 23.29 1.14
CA SER A 307 -34.66 23.96 0.53
C SER A 307 -35.73 24.32 1.56
N ALA A 308 -36.01 23.45 2.53
CA ALA A 308 -36.96 23.73 3.61
C ALA A 308 -36.46 24.89 4.50
N ILE A 309 -35.19 24.88 4.90
CA ILE A 309 -34.58 25.97 5.68
C ILE A 309 -34.66 27.29 4.91
N LEU A 310 -34.31 27.28 3.61
CA LEU A 310 -34.39 28.46 2.76
C LEU A 310 -35.82 28.98 2.65
N TYR A 311 -36.79 28.10 2.40
CA TYR A 311 -38.21 28.46 2.33
C TYR A 311 -38.71 29.12 3.62
N PHE A 312 -38.46 28.51 4.79
CA PHE A 312 -38.85 29.08 6.08
C PHE A 312 -38.16 30.41 6.37
N SER A 313 -36.89 30.58 5.95
CA SER A 313 -36.18 31.84 6.10
C SER A 313 -36.81 32.95 5.24
N LEU A 314 -37.12 32.67 3.97
CA LEU A 314 -37.77 33.62 3.06
C LEU A 314 -39.19 33.98 3.52
N LEU A 315 -39.95 33.00 4.05
CA LEU A 315 -41.27 33.24 4.62
C LEU A 315 -41.22 34.15 5.85
N SER A 316 -40.15 34.04 6.66
CA SER A 316 -39.92 34.89 7.84
C SER A 316 -39.51 36.32 7.45
N LEU A 317 -38.88 36.49 6.29
CA LEU A 317 -38.55 37.80 5.73
C LEU A 317 -39.77 38.48 5.09
N SER A 318 -40.67 37.73 4.45
CA SER A 318 -41.89 38.30 3.82
C SER A 318 -42.99 38.66 4.83
N SER A 319 -42.98 38.05 6.02
CA SER A 319 -43.92 38.38 7.11
C SER A 319 -43.40 39.50 8.04
N ALA A 320 -42.24 40.08 7.75
CA ALA A 320 -41.74 41.29 8.41
C ALA A 320 -42.40 42.54 7.81
N ALA A 321 -43.48 43.02 8.43
CA ALA A 321 -44.05 44.33 8.12
C ALA A 321 -43.00 45.45 8.33
N PRO A 322 -42.97 46.51 7.49
CA PRO A 322 -42.05 47.63 7.65
C PRO A 322 -42.48 48.47 8.85
N GLY A 323 -41.96 48.17 10.04
CA GLY A 323 -42.25 48.99 11.21
C GLY A 323 -41.80 48.42 12.55
N ARG A 324 -40.49 48.45 12.82
CA ARG A 324 -39.87 48.83 14.12
C ARG A 324 -38.39 48.40 14.18
N PRO A 325 -37.44 49.30 14.47
CA PRO A 325 -36.04 48.94 14.65
C PRO A 325 -35.84 48.45 16.09
N GLY A 326 -35.41 47.20 16.27
CA GLY A 326 -35.08 46.70 17.59
C GLY A 326 -34.86 45.19 17.65
N GLY A 327 -33.60 44.78 17.53
CA GLY A 327 -33.10 43.56 18.17
C GLY A 327 -33.54 42.21 17.60
N ARG A 328 -33.22 41.91 16.33
CA ARG A 328 -33.33 40.52 15.79
C ARG A 328 -32.12 40.07 14.94
N GLY A 329 -30.94 40.64 15.19
CA GLY A 329 -29.71 40.25 14.48
C GLY A 329 -29.01 39.00 15.02
N SER A 330 -29.37 38.49 16.21
CA SER A 330 -28.55 37.50 16.93
C SER A 330 -28.86 36.03 16.60
N MET A 331 -30.09 35.71 16.16
CA MET A 331 -30.46 34.30 15.88
C MET A 331 -30.01 33.79 14.51
N TYR A 332 -29.78 34.70 13.54
CA TYR A 332 -29.39 34.34 12.17
C TYR A 332 -27.92 33.94 12.03
N ALA A 333 -27.02 34.51 12.83
CA ALA A 333 -25.59 34.20 12.79
C ALA A 333 -25.26 32.80 13.35
N MET A 334 -26.04 32.33 14.33
CA MET A 334 -25.80 31.03 14.99
C MET A 334 -26.22 29.83 14.12
N PHE A 335 -27.26 29.97 13.30
CA PHE A 335 -27.72 28.89 12.40
C PHE A 335 -26.87 28.76 11.13
N MET A 336 -26.31 29.85 10.60
CA MET A 336 -25.36 29.83 9.49
C MET A 336 -24.08 29.05 9.84
N LEU A 337 -23.61 29.14 11.09
CA LEU A 337 -22.42 28.40 11.57
C LEU A 337 -22.69 26.90 11.81
N TYR A 338 -23.93 26.51 12.14
CA TYR A 338 -24.29 25.11 12.35
C TYR A 338 -24.58 24.35 11.04
N GLY A 339 -25.27 24.98 10.08
CA GLY A 339 -25.54 24.38 8.77
C GLY A 339 -24.29 24.14 7.93
N SER A 340 -23.32 25.06 8.01
CA SER A 340 -22.04 24.95 7.32
C SER A 340 -21.15 23.84 7.88
N SER A 341 -21.21 23.51 9.18
CA SER A 341 -20.47 22.38 9.81
C SER A 341 -20.96 20.99 9.35
N ILE A 342 -22.26 20.83 9.11
CA ILE A 342 -22.83 19.55 8.64
C ILE A 342 -22.51 19.38 7.14
N ALA A 343 -22.63 20.45 6.35
CA ALA A 343 -22.24 20.47 4.94
C ALA A 343 -20.74 20.21 4.75
N THR A 344 -19.85 20.79 5.57
CA THR A 344 -18.40 20.52 5.48
C THR A 344 -18.04 19.09 5.90
N ARG A 345 -18.76 18.45 6.84
CA ARG A 345 -18.54 17.04 7.18
C ARG A 345 -19.01 16.09 6.08
N GLN A 346 -20.11 16.39 5.41
CA GLN A 346 -20.61 15.63 4.25
C GLN A 346 -19.71 15.81 3.03
N LEU A 347 -19.30 17.05 2.72
CA LEU A 347 -18.38 17.38 1.63
C LEU A 347 -16.96 16.86 1.87
N SER A 348 -16.45 16.88 3.11
CA SER A 348 -15.17 16.24 3.43
C SER A 348 -15.21 14.72 3.23
N CYS A 349 -16.33 14.07 3.57
CA CYS A 349 -16.50 12.63 3.31
C CYS A 349 -16.60 12.32 1.80
N ALA A 350 -17.19 13.22 1.00
CA ALA A 350 -17.29 13.09 -0.45
C ALA A 350 -15.96 13.40 -1.18
N CYS A 351 -15.24 14.44 -0.77
CA CYS A 351 -13.92 14.80 -1.32
C CYS A 351 -12.85 13.75 -1.01
N ILE A 352 -12.87 13.14 0.18
CA ILE A 352 -11.96 12.02 0.51
C ILE A 352 -12.24 10.80 -0.40
N ALA A 353 -13.47 10.65 -0.91
CA ALA A 353 -13.82 9.57 -1.83
C ALA A 353 -13.42 9.85 -3.31
N GLN A 354 -12.97 11.07 -3.64
CA GLN A 354 -12.69 11.49 -5.02
C GLN A 354 -11.20 11.79 -5.32
N ARG A 355 -10.26 11.61 -4.38
CA ARG A 355 -8.81 11.66 -4.71
C ARG A 355 -8.37 10.42 -5.50
N VAL A 356 -8.79 10.36 -6.75
CA VAL A 356 -8.08 9.68 -7.83
C VAL A 356 -7.01 10.67 -8.30
N PRO A 357 -5.70 10.35 -8.31
CA PRO A 357 -4.74 11.18 -9.01
C PRO A 357 -5.02 11.06 -10.51
N THR A 358 -5.68 12.05 -11.08
CA THR A 358 -5.66 12.28 -12.52
C THR A 358 -4.28 12.85 -12.85
N SER A 359 -3.38 12.01 -13.38
CA SER A 359 -2.17 12.48 -14.05
C SER A 359 -2.57 13.30 -15.27
N PRO A 360 -1.95 14.46 -15.55
CA PRO A 360 -2.21 15.19 -16.77
C PRO A 360 -1.69 14.37 -17.95
N ALA A 361 -2.56 14.15 -18.94
CA ALA A 361 -2.17 13.61 -20.23
C ALA A 361 -1.30 14.67 -20.94
N GLY A 362 -0.05 14.31 -21.23
CA GLY A 362 0.84 15.12 -22.06
C GLY A 362 0.29 15.14 -23.48
N ALA A 363 -0.04 16.34 -23.96
CA ALA A 363 -0.29 16.61 -25.35
C ALA A 363 1.02 16.43 -26.13
N ALA A 364 1.04 15.47 -27.05
CA ALA A 364 2.02 15.43 -28.12
C ALA A 364 1.58 16.42 -29.20
N THR A 365 2.38 17.45 -29.44
CA THR A 365 2.37 18.22 -30.69
C THR A 365 3.50 17.71 -31.58
N PRO A 366 3.25 17.53 -32.89
CA PRO A 366 4.26 17.07 -33.83
C PRO A 366 5.09 18.26 -34.32
N HIS A 367 6.42 18.11 -34.32
CA HIS A 367 7.34 18.73 -35.28
C HIS A 367 8.60 17.89 -35.37
#